data_AF-A0A7J7GJ32-F1
#
_entry.id   AF-A0A7J7GJ32-F1
#
_cell.length_a   1.000
_cell.length_b   1.000
_cell.length_c   1.000
_cell.angle_alpha   90.00
_cell.angle_beta   90.00
_cell.angle_gamma   90.00
#
_symmetry.space_group_name_H-M   'P 1'
#
loop_
_entity.id
_entity.type
_entity.pdbx_description
1 polymer ?
#
loop_
_entity_poly.entity_id
_entity_poly.type
_entity_poly.pdbx_seq_one_letter_code
_entity_poly.pdbx_strand_id
1 'polypeptide(L)'
;MANQRFRPLIWCRKWSKRDQAIAAAATGFAIFIITFSVFSDSRTKPSTQQPLNPSSAPLRVPLTLLRNATHRGAFCLDGSLPAYHLQKGFGSGSSNWVLHVENAPMVDFHQICSRDNRLVDRSAVVEGGRGERQRRRRRSRRRTRHGGGGADGGEGGSGLEEEEAVVAWRRLLRLCEEKRESERREEAPELRLCEEKRESERRECEIESGGGWCDTIESCSSRKRTELGSSRYMDGQVQFSGILSQELSQNPDFFNWNKVKIRYCDGASFAGHPESEFKASPVDVFQLELFFRGQLIWETLMDELLSIGLSNARQALLSGCSAGGLATLIHCDNFRKILPKYATVKCLADAGFFLNVKDVAGHRTIETFYQDVVHLQVVTWLYSVSSYISSIFCFFPQEFIKNIKTPIFLVHPAYDFWQIKHIFVPDESDPHGSWFKCKLNIDNCNPSQMEVLHGYRHSLLKVLSEFQQNKEGGMFINSCYVHCQTWMTETWHSSNSPRINSKTIAESVGDWFFNRQVAKQIDCPYPCNPTCYNIVW
;
A
#
# COMPACT_ATOMS: atom_id res chain seq x y z
N MET A 1 20.67 34.26 103.26
CA MET A 1 21.09 35.68 103.34
C MET A 1 20.35 36.46 102.26
N ALA A 2 19.82 37.61 102.67
CA ALA A 2 19.42 38.81 101.92
C ALA A 2 18.50 38.71 100.68
N ASN A 3 17.50 39.59 100.74
CA ASN A 3 16.44 39.88 99.77
C ASN A 3 16.86 41.10 98.93
N GLN A 4 16.49 41.18 97.64
CA GLN A 4 15.77 42.31 97.00
C GLN A 4 15.91 42.36 95.44
N ARG A 5 14.73 42.30 94.79
CA ARG A 5 14.20 43.04 93.60
C ARG A 5 15.11 43.45 92.44
N PHE A 6 14.70 43.12 91.20
CA PHE A 6 14.44 44.09 90.08
C PHE A 6 13.61 43.43 88.95
N ARG A 7 12.83 44.24 88.24
CA ARG A 7 11.77 43.90 87.24
C ARG A 7 12.27 44.18 85.78
N PRO A 8 11.48 44.01 84.69
CA PRO A 8 11.82 43.25 83.47
C PRO A 8 12.02 44.09 82.19
N LEU A 9 12.41 43.46 81.06
CA LEU A 9 12.15 43.96 79.70
C LEU A 9 11.79 42.79 78.75
N ILE A 10 10.53 42.73 78.34
CA ILE A 10 10.00 41.86 77.29
C ILE A 10 9.84 42.72 76.04
N TRP A 11 10.43 42.32 74.91
CA TRP A 11 10.12 42.92 73.61
C TRP A 11 9.29 41.92 72.79
N CYS A 12 7.96 42.01 72.93
CA CYS A 12 7.02 41.29 72.08
C CYS A 12 6.81 42.07 70.78
N ARG A 13 7.36 41.58 69.66
CA ARG A 13 7.01 42.08 68.33
C ARG A 13 5.66 41.48 67.91
N LYS A 14 4.61 42.30 67.93
CA LYS A 14 3.28 41.96 67.41
C LYS A 14 3.33 41.81 65.89
N TRP A 15 2.87 40.67 65.40
CA TRP A 15 2.73 40.39 63.96
C TRP A 15 1.54 41.16 63.39
N SER A 16 1.69 41.72 62.19
CA SER A 16 0.60 42.36 61.46
C SER A 16 -0.38 41.31 60.92
N LYS A 17 -1.65 41.69 60.70
CA LYS A 17 -2.65 40.81 60.05
C LYS A 17 -2.20 40.31 58.67
N ARG A 18 -1.30 41.03 57.98
CA ARG A 18 -0.67 40.59 56.73
C ARG A 18 0.36 39.47 56.96
N ASP A 19 1.13 39.53 58.03
CA ASP A 19 2.14 38.51 58.37
C ASP A 19 1.47 37.20 58.83
N GLN A 20 0.32 37.30 59.51
CA GLN A 20 -0.51 36.15 59.86
C GLN A 20 -1.18 35.50 58.64
N ALA A 21 -1.55 36.29 57.63
CA ALA A 21 -2.12 35.77 56.37
C ALA A 21 -1.07 35.04 55.52
N ILE A 22 0.17 35.57 55.46
CA ILE A 22 1.27 34.93 54.73
C ILE A 22 1.69 33.61 55.41
N ALA A 23 1.75 33.58 56.75
CA ALA A 23 2.01 32.34 57.49
C ALA A 23 0.89 31.30 57.32
N ALA A 24 -0.38 31.72 57.29
CA ALA A 24 -1.53 30.83 57.05
C ALA A 24 -1.53 30.26 55.62
N ALA A 25 -1.18 31.07 54.61
CA ALA A 25 -1.06 30.64 53.22
C ALA A 25 0.10 29.66 53.00
N ALA A 26 1.27 29.91 53.62
CA ALA A 26 2.41 29.01 53.55
C ALA A 26 2.14 27.65 54.23
N THR A 27 1.41 27.66 55.35
CA THR A 27 1.01 26.43 56.06
C THR A 27 -0.05 25.65 55.25
N GLY A 28 -0.98 26.34 54.60
CA GLY A 28 -1.97 25.73 53.70
C GLY A 28 -1.35 25.08 52.46
N PHE A 29 -0.33 25.72 51.86
CA PHE A 29 0.37 25.19 50.69
C PHE A 29 1.22 23.95 51.02
N ALA A 30 1.86 23.94 52.20
CA ALA A 30 2.60 22.77 52.68
C ALA A 30 1.68 21.57 53.00
N ILE A 31 0.50 21.82 53.59
CA ILE A 31 -0.49 20.77 53.85
C ILE A 31 -1.06 20.22 52.53
N PHE A 32 -1.28 21.07 51.52
CA PHE A 32 -1.77 20.64 50.20
C PHE A 32 -0.75 19.76 49.45
N ILE A 33 0.55 20.07 49.52
CA ILE A 33 1.61 19.22 48.93
C ILE A 33 1.69 17.85 49.65
N ILE A 34 1.57 17.82 50.98
CA ILE A 34 1.63 16.57 51.75
C ILE A 34 0.38 15.71 51.51
N THR A 35 -0.82 16.30 51.41
CA THR A 35 -2.03 15.53 51.08
C THR A 35 -2.06 15.08 49.62
N PHE A 36 -1.51 15.83 48.67
CA PHE A 36 -1.41 15.40 47.27
C PHE A 36 -0.36 14.28 47.07
N SER A 37 0.69 14.28 47.89
CA SER A 37 1.71 13.21 47.91
C SER A 37 1.16 11.92 48.53
N VAL A 38 0.33 12.01 49.58
CA VAL A 38 -0.32 10.85 50.22
C VAL A 38 -1.49 10.32 49.40
N PHE A 39 -2.18 11.14 48.60
CA PHE A 39 -3.23 10.70 47.67
C PHE A 39 -2.71 10.20 46.31
N SER A 40 -1.48 10.55 45.92
CA SER A 40 -0.86 10.02 44.69
C SER A 40 -0.17 8.66 44.88
N ASP A 41 0.02 8.20 46.12
CA ASP A 41 0.76 6.96 46.45
C ASP A 41 -0.13 5.87 47.09
N SER A 42 -1.41 5.81 46.72
CA SER A 42 -2.31 4.74 47.17
C SER A 42 -3.31 4.31 46.11
N ARG A 43 -2.78 3.79 44.99
CA ARG A 43 -3.42 2.71 44.19
C ARG A 43 -2.40 1.76 43.57
N THR A 44 -1.44 1.26 44.35
CA THR A 44 -0.84 -0.05 44.10
C THR A 44 -1.65 -1.10 44.84
N LYS A 45 -2.78 -1.53 44.24
CA LYS A 45 -3.36 -2.83 44.58
C LYS A 45 -2.68 -3.90 43.71
N PRO A 46 -2.37 -5.08 44.27
CA PRO A 46 -1.74 -6.15 43.51
C PRO A 46 -2.65 -6.53 42.35
N SER A 47 -2.09 -6.62 41.15
CA SER A 47 -2.83 -7.11 40.00
C SER A 47 -3.26 -8.54 40.28
N THR A 48 -4.52 -8.73 40.65
CA THR A 48 -5.23 -9.94 40.29
C THR A 48 -5.00 -10.09 38.80
N GLN A 49 -4.36 -11.18 38.37
CA GLN A 49 -4.09 -11.48 36.97
C GLN A 49 -5.40 -11.33 36.19
N GLN A 50 -5.57 -10.18 35.53
CA GLN A 50 -6.40 -10.14 34.34
C GLN A 50 -5.74 -11.15 33.41
N PRO A 51 -6.49 -12.13 32.87
CA PRO A 51 -5.92 -13.00 31.86
C PRO A 51 -5.36 -12.08 30.78
N LEU A 52 -4.05 -12.20 30.53
CA LEU A 52 -3.38 -11.60 29.38
C LEU A 52 -4.32 -11.74 28.20
N ASN A 53 -4.86 -10.62 27.73
CA ASN A 53 -5.76 -10.59 26.59
C ASN A 53 -4.97 -11.19 25.43
N PRO A 54 -5.27 -12.41 24.95
CA PRO A 54 -4.45 -13.06 23.96
C PRO A 54 -4.91 -12.57 22.59
N SER A 55 -4.65 -11.31 22.24
CA SER A 55 -4.73 -10.84 20.85
C SER A 55 -4.20 -9.40 20.71
N SER A 56 -2.88 -9.22 20.78
CA SER A 56 -2.21 -8.07 20.15
C SER A 56 -1.41 -8.50 18.91
N ALA A 57 -1.73 -9.67 18.36
CA ALA A 57 -1.29 -10.04 17.03
C ALA A 57 -2.28 -9.44 16.02
N PRO A 58 -1.81 -8.83 14.92
CA PRO A 58 -2.71 -8.40 13.85
C PRO A 58 -3.55 -9.60 13.39
N LEU A 59 -4.86 -9.39 13.28
CA LEU A 59 -5.80 -10.43 12.86
C LEU A 59 -5.43 -10.90 11.45
N ARG A 60 -4.83 -12.09 11.36
CA ARG A 60 -4.52 -12.73 10.08
C ARG A 60 -5.73 -13.52 9.60
N VAL A 61 -6.12 -13.28 8.35
CA VAL A 61 -7.29 -13.89 7.72
C VAL A 61 -6.85 -15.15 6.97
N PRO A 62 -7.36 -16.34 7.30
CA PRO A 62 -6.92 -17.58 6.68
C PRO A 62 -7.37 -17.71 5.23
N LEU A 63 -6.59 -18.44 4.44
CA LEU A 63 -6.89 -18.82 3.06
C LEU A 63 -7.97 -19.91 3.05
N THR A 64 -8.98 -19.74 2.21
CA THR A 64 -10.04 -20.72 1.96
C THR A 64 -9.95 -21.22 0.53
N LEU A 65 -9.73 -22.53 0.36
CA LEU A 65 -9.75 -23.16 -0.96
C LEU A 65 -11.20 -23.42 -1.40
N LEU A 66 -11.49 -23.11 -2.65
CA LEU A 66 -12.80 -23.25 -3.27
C LEU A 66 -13.06 -24.71 -3.65
N ARG A 67 -13.51 -25.52 -2.70
CA ARG A 67 -13.68 -26.98 -2.90
C ARG A 67 -14.68 -27.33 -4.00
N ASN A 68 -15.74 -26.53 -4.14
CA ASN A 68 -16.78 -26.72 -5.16
C ASN A 68 -16.27 -26.48 -6.60
N ALA A 69 -15.08 -25.89 -6.76
CA ALA A 69 -14.47 -25.63 -8.07
C ALA A 69 -14.24 -26.90 -8.90
N THR A 70 -13.92 -28.02 -8.25
CA THR A 70 -13.69 -29.31 -8.91
C THR A 70 -14.90 -29.75 -9.75
N HIS A 71 -16.12 -29.54 -9.25
CA HIS A 71 -17.36 -29.92 -9.95
C HIS A 71 -17.60 -29.09 -11.22
N ARG A 72 -17.10 -27.85 -11.25
CA ARG A 72 -17.17 -26.95 -12.41
C ARG A 72 -15.92 -26.99 -13.28
N GLY A 73 -14.93 -27.79 -12.91
CA GLY A 73 -13.62 -27.80 -13.55
C GLY A 73 -12.88 -26.46 -13.45
N ALA A 74 -13.17 -25.64 -12.44
CA ALA A 74 -12.49 -24.37 -12.24
C ALA A 74 -11.14 -24.59 -11.52
N PHE A 75 -10.05 -24.24 -12.17
CA PHE A 75 -8.69 -24.44 -11.65
C PHE A 75 -7.80 -23.24 -11.95
N CYS A 76 -6.83 -22.98 -11.08
CA CYS A 76 -5.71 -22.08 -11.35
C CYS A 76 -4.83 -22.63 -12.49
N LEU A 77 -3.88 -21.82 -12.98
CA LEU A 77 -3.00 -22.19 -14.10
C LEU A 77 -2.29 -23.54 -13.94
N ASP A 78 -1.99 -23.98 -12.71
CA ASP A 78 -1.32 -25.26 -12.42
C ASP A 78 -2.27 -26.43 -12.11
N GLY A 79 -3.59 -26.21 -12.18
CA GLY A 79 -4.60 -27.21 -11.81
C GLY A 79 -4.99 -27.20 -10.32
N SER A 80 -4.44 -26.30 -9.50
CA SER A 80 -4.86 -26.17 -8.09
C SER A 80 -6.26 -25.53 -7.98
N LEU A 81 -6.87 -25.65 -6.80
CA LEU A 81 -8.16 -25.02 -6.52
C LEU A 81 -7.98 -23.50 -6.37
N PRO A 82 -8.90 -22.67 -6.89
CA PRO A 82 -8.94 -21.25 -6.58
C PRO A 82 -9.15 -21.00 -5.09
N ALA A 83 -8.85 -19.78 -4.63
CA ALA A 83 -8.89 -19.46 -3.21
C ALA A 83 -9.30 -18.01 -2.93
N TYR A 84 -9.77 -17.77 -1.71
CA TYR A 84 -10.08 -16.44 -1.19
C TYR A 84 -9.83 -16.36 0.32
N HIS A 85 -9.67 -15.14 0.83
CA HIS A 85 -9.70 -14.85 2.26
C HIS A 85 -11.01 -14.15 2.59
N LEU A 86 -11.64 -14.52 3.72
CA LEU A 86 -12.88 -13.92 4.18
C LEU A 86 -12.79 -13.50 5.65
N GLN A 87 -13.09 -12.23 5.90
CA GLN A 87 -13.33 -11.68 7.23
C GLN A 87 -14.78 -11.24 7.33
N LYS A 88 -15.53 -11.79 8.30
CA LYS A 88 -16.95 -11.46 8.49
C LYS A 88 -17.12 -10.04 9.05
N GLY A 89 -18.15 -9.35 8.56
CA GLY A 89 -18.56 -8.05 9.07
C GLY A 89 -19.27 -8.15 10.41
N PHE A 90 -19.50 -7.00 11.04
CA PHE A 90 -20.14 -6.91 12.35
C PHE A 90 -21.04 -5.67 12.46
N GLY A 91 -21.96 -5.69 13.44
CA GLY A 91 -22.91 -4.61 13.64
C GLY A 91 -23.74 -4.32 12.38
N SER A 92 -23.89 -3.03 12.04
CA SER A 92 -24.63 -2.58 10.86
C SER A 92 -24.01 -3.04 9.53
N GLY A 93 -22.70 -3.31 9.49
CA GLY A 93 -21.99 -3.76 8.30
C GLY A 93 -22.10 -5.26 8.03
N SER A 94 -22.69 -6.05 8.92
CA SER A 94 -22.82 -7.51 8.79
C SER A 94 -23.60 -8.00 7.56
N SER A 95 -24.40 -7.12 6.95
CA SER A 95 -25.13 -7.41 5.69
C SER A 95 -24.53 -6.70 4.46
N ASN A 96 -23.37 -6.06 4.62
CA ASN A 96 -22.68 -5.33 3.55
C ASN A 96 -21.36 -6.04 3.19
N TRP A 97 -20.92 -5.88 1.95
CA TRP A 97 -19.81 -6.67 1.40
C TRP A 97 -18.84 -5.82 0.59
N VAL A 98 -17.54 -5.96 0.86
CA VAL A 98 -16.45 -5.53 -0.01
C VAL A 98 -15.77 -6.78 -0.54
N LEU A 99 -15.77 -6.95 -1.86
CA LEU A 99 -14.97 -7.95 -2.54
C LEU A 99 -13.80 -7.21 -3.18
N HIS A 100 -12.58 -7.67 -2.94
CA HIS A 100 -11.37 -7.12 -3.51
C HIS A 100 -10.64 -8.19 -4.32
N VAL A 101 -10.56 -7.99 -5.62
CA VAL A 101 -9.81 -8.85 -6.53
C VAL A 101 -8.33 -8.49 -6.40
N GLU A 102 -7.53 -9.45 -5.95
CA GLU A 102 -6.10 -9.28 -5.76
C GLU A 102 -5.42 -8.80 -7.05
N ASN A 103 -4.40 -7.96 -6.87
CA ASN A 103 -3.41 -7.73 -7.89
C ASN A 103 -2.42 -8.91 -7.91
N ALA A 104 -1.31 -8.75 -8.62
CA ALA A 104 -0.14 -9.55 -8.32
C ALA A 104 0.82 -8.63 -7.53
N PRO A 105 1.45 -9.12 -6.45
CA PRO A 105 2.18 -8.25 -5.56
C PRO A 105 3.38 -7.68 -6.29
N MET A 106 3.41 -6.36 -6.49
CA MET A 106 4.70 -5.68 -6.60
C MET A 106 5.32 -5.81 -5.22
N VAL A 107 6.41 -6.57 -5.12
CA VAL A 107 7.14 -6.86 -3.89
C VAL A 107 7.07 -5.67 -2.91
N ASP A 108 6.40 -5.87 -1.77
CA ASP A 108 6.24 -4.87 -0.72
C ASP A 108 7.57 -4.71 0.04
N PHE A 109 8.53 -4.01 -0.56
CA PHE A 109 9.79 -3.67 0.11
C PHE A 109 9.58 -2.72 1.31
N HIS A 110 8.41 -2.08 1.44
CA HIS A 110 8.17 -1.08 2.46
C HIS A 110 7.86 -1.64 3.85
N GLN A 111 7.45 -2.91 3.95
CA GLN A 111 7.38 -3.59 5.24
C GLN A 111 8.75 -3.95 5.82
N ILE A 112 9.82 -3.95 5.00
CA ILE A 112 11.18 -4.33 5.42
C ILE A 112 11.98 -3.11 5.92
N CYS A 113 11.61 -1.87 5.56
CA CYS A 113 12.40 -0.68 5.92
C CYS A 113 11.65 0.52 6.53
N SER A 114 10.45 0.35 7.07
CA SER A 114 9.75 1.44 7.78
C SER A 114 9.45 1.11 9.25
N ARG A 115 10.51 1.10 10.07
CA ARG A 115 10.43 1.54 11.47
C ARG A 115 11.64 2.42 11.77
N ASP A 116 11.36 3.68 12.10
CA ASP A 116 12.27 4.74 12.55
C ASP A 116 13.13 5.49 11.51
N ASN A 117 12.46 6.28 10.66
CA ASN A 117 13.11 7.40 9.97
C ASN A 117 13.11 8.72 10.79
N ARG A 118 12.96 8.65 12.13
CA ARG A 118 13.04 9.82 13.02
C ARG A 118 14.41 10.06 13.67
N LEU A 119 15.39 9.19 13.43
CA LEU A 119 16.75 9.34 13.99
C LEU A 119 17.78 9.90 13.00
N VAL A 120 17.49 9.88 11.69
CA VAL A 120 18.44 10.30 10.64
C VAL A 120 18.56 11.83 10.52
N ASP A 121 17.56 12.59 10.98
CA ASP A 121 17.54 14.05 10.80
C ASP A 121 18.33 14.83 11.87
N ARG A 122 18.80 14.16 12.94
CA ARG A 122 19.62 14.80 14.00
C ARG A 122 21.12 14.72 13.77
N SER A 123 21.60 13.81 12.93
CA SER A 123 23.03 13.65 12.60
C SER A 123 23.46 14.50 11.40
N ALA A 124 22.55 14.80 10.46
CA ALA A 124 22.84 15.66 9.32
C ALA A 124 23.13 17.13 9.70
N VAL A 125 22.62 17.60 10.84
CA VAL A 125 22.90 18.94 11.37
C VAL A 125 24.33 19.06 11.95
N VAL A 126 24.99 17.95 12.27
CA VAL A 126 26.33 17.95 12.89
C VAL A 126 27.46 17.88 11.85
N GLU A 127 27.21 17.29 10.67
CA GLU A 127 28.22 17.24 9.59
C GLU A 127 28.38 18.57 8.84
N GLY A 128 27.33 19.41 8.76
CA GLY A 128 27.44 20.78 8.25
C GLY A 128 28.38 21.68 9.06
N GLY A 129 28.59 21.38 10.35
CA GLY A 129 29.50 22.13 11.24
C GLY A 129 30.97 21.73 11.16
N ARG A 130 31.32 20.61 10.50
CA ARG A 130 32.72 20.15 10.37
C ARG A 130 33.47 20.83 9.22
N GLY A 131 32.78 21.26 8.17
CA GLY A 131 33.37 21.99 7.04
C GLY A 131 33.89 23.39 7.40
N GLU A 132 33.28 24.06 8.38
CA GLU A 132 33.63 25.44 8.75
C GLU A 132 34.73 25.53 9.81
N ARG A 133 34.91 24.49 10.64
CA ARG A 133 36.03 24.39 11.60
C ARG A 133 37.36 24.02 10.94
N GLN A 134 37.35 23.35 9.79
CA GLN A 134 38.58 22.98 9.07
C GLN A 134 39.17 24.14 8.23
N ARG A 135 38.33 25.12 7.83
CA ARG A 135 38.81 26.36 7.18
C ARG A 135 39.36 27.42 8.16
N ARG A 136 38.96 27.40 9.45
CA ARG A 136 39.54 28.29 10.48
C ARG A 136 40.87 27.79 11.08
N ARG A 137 41.17 26.48 11.05
CA ARG A 137 42.44 25.92 11.57
C ARG A 137 43.64 26.03 10.62
N ARG A 138 43.45 26.40 9.34
CA ARG A 138 44.56 26.67 8.40
C ARG A 138 45.00 28.15 8.34
N ARG A 139 44.33 29.07 9.03
CA ARG A 139 44.71 30.51 9.08
C ARG A 139 45.39 30.97 10.39
N SER A 140 45.55 30.13 11.42
CA SER A 140 46.20 30.53 12.68
C SER A 140 47.58 29.90 12.97
N ARG A 141 48.22 29.25 11.98
CA ARG A 141 49.62 28.78 12.08
C ARG A 141 50.66 29.81 11.59
N ARG A 142 50.30 31.08 11.52
CA ARG A 142 51.22 32.23 11.41
C ARG A 142 50.73 33.31 12.38
N ARG A 143 51.58 33.70 13.34
CA ARG A 143 51.35 34.53 14.55
C ARG A 143 50.83 33.66 15.71
N THR A 144 51.49 33.53 16.87
CA THR A 144 52.51 34.39 17.50
C THR A 144 53.20 33.62 18.63
N ARG A 145 54.49 33.92 18.84
CA ARG A 145 55.23 33.69 20.09
C ARG A 145 54.59 34.47 21.24
N HIS A 146 54.91 34.01 22.45
CA HIS A 146 54.72 34.60 23.78
C HIS A 146 53.39 34.33 24.50
N GLY A 147 53.51 33.54 25.57
CA GLY A 147 53.38 34.11 26.92
C GLY A 147 52.23 33.59 27.76
N GLY A 148 52.58 32.74 28.74
CA GLY A 148 52.03 32.86 30.10
C GLY A 148 50.83 32.00 30.49
N GLY A 149 51.11 30.95 31.28
CA GLY A 149 50.52 30.78 32.61
C GLY A 149 49.16 30.08 32.74
N GLY A 150 49.19 28.89 33.36
CA GLY A 150 48.37 28.66 34.56
C GLY A 150 47.25 27.62 34.50
N ALA A 151 47.46 26.60 35.34
CA ALA A 151 46.48 25.80 36.08
C ALA A 151 45.87 24.53 35.45
N ASP A 152 46.06 23.49 36.26
CA ASP A 152 45.71 22.08 36.19
C ASP A 152 44.21 21.83 36.47
N GLY A 153 43.67 20.72 35.99
CA GLY A 153 42.29 20.31 36.27
C GLY A 153 41.80 19.23 35.29
N GLY A 154 41.89 17.97 35.71
CA GLY A 154 41.58 16.81 34.88
C GLY A 154 40.10 16.64 34.53
N GLU A 155 39.86 16.01 33.37
CA GLU A 155 38.63 15.33 33.01
C GLU A 155 39.01 14.07 32.21
N GLY A 156 39.16 12.96 32.93
CA GLY A 156 39.03 11.62 32.38
C GLY A 156 37.58 11.20 32.58
N GLY A 157 36.84 10.97 31.49
CA GLY A 157 35.46 10.49 31.57
C GLY A 157 34.55 10.98 30.44
N SER A 158 34.92 10.73 29.18
CA SER A 158 33.99 10.87 28.05
C SER A 158 34.29 9.98 26.84
N GLY A 159 35.44 9.29 26.83
CA GLY A 159 35.80 8.37 25.74
C GLY A 159 35.09 7.01 25.77
N LEU A 160 34.63 6.56 26.94
CA LEU A 160 34.02 5.23 27.09
C LEU A 160 32.55 5.20 26.60
N GLU A 161 31.77 6.25 26.81
CA GLU A 161 30.37 6.31 26.33
C GLU A 161 30.28 6.50 24.80
N GLU A 162 31.23 7.23 24.20
CA GLU A 162 31.27 7.44 22.75
C GLU A 162 31.74 6.16 22.01
N GLU A 163 32.68 5.41 22.59
CA GLU A 163 33.07 4.09 22.09
C GLU A 163 31.96 3.05 22.28
N GLU A 164 31.26 3.03 23.42
CA GLU A 164 30.12 2.13 23.66
C GLU A 164 28.96 2.41 22.69
N ALA A 165 28.67 3.67 22.38
CA ALA A 165 27.66 4.04 21.38
C ALA A 165 28.04 3.59 19.96
N VAL A 166 29.32 3.72 19.58
CA VAL A 166 29.83 3.24 18.29
C VAL A 166 29.83 1.71 18.22
N VAL A 167 30.15 1.02 19.33
CA VAL A 167 30.08 -0.45 19.43
C VAL A 167 28.64 -0.93 19.36
N ALA A 168 27.71 -0.26 20.05
CA ALA A 168 26.27 -0.55 19.99
C ALA A 168 25.71 -0.32 18.57
N TRP A 169 26.11 0.76 17.90
CA TRP A 169 25.75 1.04 16.51
C TRP A 169 26.28 -0.02 15.54
N ARG A 170 27.54 -0.44 15.67
CA ARG A 170 28.12 -1.52 14.86
C ARG A 170 27.48 -2.87 15.13
N ARG A 171 26.99 -3.11 16.35
CA ARG A 171 26.25 -4.33 16.71
C ARG A 171 24.84 -4.31 16.12
N LEU A 172 24.16 -3.17 16.12
CA LEU A 172 22.87 -2.96 15.45
C LEU A 172 22.99 -3.09 13.93
N LEU A 173 24.03 -2.53 13.31
CA LEU A 173 24.30 -2.70 11.89
C LEU A 173 24.52 -4.17 11.54
N ARG A 174 25.29 -4.91 12.35
CA ARG A 174 25.47 -6.35 12.16
C ARG A 174 24.17 -7.13 12.32
N LEU A 175 23.35 -6.80 13.31
CA LEU A 175 22.03 -7.43 13.48
C LEU A 175 21.07 -7.09 12.33
N CYS A 176 21.15 -5.88 11.75
CA CYS A 176 20.42 -5.51 10.55
C CYS A 176 20.93 -6.22 9.30
N GLU A 177 22.24 -6.42 9.17
CA GLU A 177 22.86 -7.19 8.07
C GLU A 177 22.54 -8.69 8.20
N GLU A 178 22.65 -9.25 9.39
CA GLU A 178 22.29 -10.64 9.71
C GLU A 178 20.79 -10.88 9.53
N LYS A 179 19.95 -9.90 9.88
CA LYS A 179 18.50 -9.96 9.62
C LYS A 179 18.20 -9.80 8.13
N ARG A 180 18.88 -8.91 7.40
CA ARG A 180 18.84 -8.83 5.93
C ARG A 180 19.30 -10.13 5.27
N GLU A 181 20.26 -10.82 5.85
CA GLU A 181 20.81 -12.08 5.33
C GLU A 181 19.95 -13.28 5.71
N SER A 182 19.31 -13.28 6.89
CA SER A 182 18.31 -14.27 7.27
C SER A 182 17.02 -14.08 6.48
N GLU A 183 16.60 -12.83 6.22
CA GLU A 183 15.47 -12.49 5.35
C GLU A 183 15.81 -12.80 3.88
N ARG A 184 17.06 -12.65 3.40
CA ARG A 184 17.50 -13.21 2.09
C ARG A 184 17.46 -14.75 2.04
N ARG A 185 17.67 -15.40 3.19
CA ARG A 185 17.53 -16.85 3.32
C ARG A 185 16.08 -17.31 3.46
N GLU A 186 15.16 -16.41 3.81
CA GLU A 186 13.70 -16.61 3.85
C GLU A 186 12.96 -15.99 2.65
N GLU A 187 13.64 -15.18 1.82
CA GLU A 187 13.13 -14.68 0.55
C GLU A 187 12.63 -15.88 -0.25
N ALA A 188 11.39 -15.75 -0.72
CA ALA A 188 10.70 -16.76 -1.50
C ALA A 188 11.66 -17.36 -2.54
N PRO A 189 11.59 -18.67 -2.82
CA PRO A 189 12.41 -19.32 -3.83
C PRO A 189 12.50 -18.55 -5.16
N GLU A 190 11.50 -17.73 -5.45
CA GLU A 190 11.35 -16.78 -6.56
C GLU A 190 12.55 -15.82 -6.74
N LEU A 191 13.06 -15.15 -5.71
CA LEU A 191 14.16 -14.18 -5.85
C LEU A 191 15.50 -14.85 -6.18
N ARG A 192 15.78 -16.01 -5.55
CA ARG A 192 16.97 -16.82 -5.88
C ARG A 192 16.90 -17.43 -7.28
N LEU A 193 15.71 -17.85 -7.72
CA LEU A 193 15.48 -18.32 -9.09
C LEU A 193 15.65 -17.21 -10.13
N CYS A 194 15.31 -15.96 -9.80
CA CYS A 194 15.53 -14.83 -10.70
C CYS A 194 17.01 -14.42 -10.75
N GLU A 195 17.74 -14.33 -9.64
CA GLU A 195 19.14 -13.87 -9.65
C GLU A 195 20.10 -14.80 -10.40
N GLU A 196 19.83 -16.11 -10.43
CA GLU A 196 20.66 -17.13 -11.11
C GLU A 196 20.42 -17.21 -12.63
N LYS A 197 19.40 -16.53 -13.16
CA LYS A 197 18.99 -16.57 -14.57
C LYS A 197 19.79 -15.60 -15.47
N ARG A 198 19.87 -15.90 -16.77
CA ARG A 198 20.47 -14.98 -17.77
C ARG A 198 19.68 -13.66 -17.79
N GLU A 199 20.30 -12.58 -18.27
CA GLU A 199 19.70 -11.23 -18.22
C GLU A 199 18.30 -11.16 -18.88
N SER A 200 18.04 -11.90 -19.97
CA SER A 200 16.72 -12.00 -20.59
C SER A 200 15.69 -12.76 -19.74
N GLU A 201 16.12 -13.83 -19.07
CA GLU A 201 15.28 -14.67 -18.20
C GLU A 201 15.02 -13.98 -16.84
N ARG A 202 15.91 -13.08 -16.42
CA ARG A 202 15.69 -12.16 -15.29
C ARG A 202 14.59 -11.14 -15.56
N ARG A 203 14.55 -10.59 -16.79
CA ARG A 203 13.49 -9.67 -17.23
C ARG A 203 12.13 -10.34 -17.23
N GLU A 204 12.06 -11.58 -17.70
CA GLU A 204 10.85 -12.40 -17.65
C GLU A 204 10.40 -12.64 -16.20
N CYS A 205 11.36 -12.94 -15.31
CA CYS A 205 11.13 -13.09 -13.87
C CYS A 205 10.64 -11.79 -13.19
N GLU A 206 11.14 -10.62 -13.57
CA GLU A 206 10.69 -9.31 -13.04
C GLU A 206 9.29 -8.92 -13.55
N ILE A 207 8.95 -9.26 -14.80
CA ILE A 207 7.60 -9.11 -15.36
C ILE A 207 6.63 -10.09 -14.67
N GLU A 208 7.07 -11.32 -14.42
CA GLU A 208 6.30 -12.37 -13.72
C GLU A 208 6.07 -12.04 -12.24
N SER A 209 7.06 -11.46 -11.57
CA SER A 209 7.00 -11.02 -10.16
C SER A 209 6.28 -9.68 -9.96
N GLY A 210 5.91 -9.00 -11.06
CA GLY A 210 5.55 -7.58 -11.04
C GLY A 210 4.07 -7.24 -10.93
N GLY A 211 3.13 -8.19 -10.92
CA GLY A 211 1.72 -7.80 -11.08
C GLY A 211 1.22 -7.90 -12.52
N GLY A 212 0.31 -8.81 -12.93
CA GLY A 212 -0.23 -8.73 -14.30
C GLY A 212 -0.81 -9.99 -14.91
N TRP A 213 -0.47 -10.24 -16.17
CA TRP A 213 -0.98 -11.35 -16.99
C TRP A 213 0.17 -12.28 -17.40
N CYS A 214 -0.16 -13.37 -18.08
CA CYS A 214 0.82 -14.09 -18.89
C CYS A 214 0.29 -14.16 -20.32
N ASP A 215 1.18 -14.03 -21.29
CA ASP A 215 0.88 -13.78 -22.70
C ASP A 215 1.49 -14.83 -23.64
N THR A 216 2.37 -15.69 -23.12
CA THR A 216 2.97 -16.81 -23.84
C THR A 216 2.85 -18.10 -23.02
N ILE A 217 3.02 -19.25 -23.67
CA ILE A 217 3.06 -20.54 -22.98
C ILE A 217 4.20 -20.60 -21.96
N GLU A 218 5.34 -19.98 -22.28
CA GLU A 218 6.51 -19.90 -21.40
C GLU A 218 6.21 -19.05 -20.17
N SER A 219 5.72 -17.82 -20.36
CA SER A 219 5.40 -16.92 -19.24
C SER A 219 4.28 -17.48 -18.36
N CYS A 220 3.28 -18.15 -18.94
CA CYS A 220 2.24 -18.83 -18.16
C CYS A 220 2.77 -20.08 -17.42
N SER A 221 3.67 -20.84 -18.03
CA SER A 221 4.31 -22.03 -17.42
C SER A 221 5.22 -21.66 -16.25
N SER A 222 5.93 -20.53 -16.33
CA SER A 222 6.67 -19.98 -15.21
C SER A 222 5.72 -19.45 -14.13
N ARG A 223 4.70 -18.68 -14.50
CA ARG A 223 3.70 -18.12 -13.59
C ARG A 223 2.94 -19.16 -12.77
N LYS A 224 2.65 -20.34 -13.35
CA LYS A 224 1.97 -21.42 -12.60
C LYS A 224 2.77 -21.93 -11.39
N ARG A 225 4.07 -21.60 -11.31
CA ARG A 225 4.97 -21.95 -10.20
C ARG A 225 5.04 -20.88 -9.10
N THR A 226 4.22 -19.84 -9.19
CA THR A 226 4.13 -18.75 -8.20
C THR A 226 2.72 -18.68 -7.59
N GLU A 227 2.54 -17.83 -6.58
CA GLU A 227 1.23 -17.59 -5.96
C GLU A 227 0.17 -17.04 -6.93
N LEU A 228 0.60 -16.57 -8.11
CA LEU A 228 -0.23 -15.93 -9.13
C LEU A 228 -0.70 -16.87 -10.24
N GLY A 229 -0.31 -18.13 -10.15
CA GLY A 229 -0.80 -19.20 -11.00
C GLY A 229 -1.12 -20.49 -10.24
N SER A 230 -0.87 -20.54 -8.93
CA SER A 230 -1.18 -21.69 -8.10
C SER A 230 -1.47 -21.31 -6.64
N SER A 231 -2.56 -21.87 -6.12
CA SER A 231 -2.92 -21.78 -4.71
C SER A 231 -1.99 -22.54 -3.79
N ARG A 232 -1.07 -23.35 -4.32
CA ARG A 232 -0.07 -24.08 -3.53
C ARG A 232 1.02 -23.16 -2.98
N TYR A 233 1.21 -22.00 -3.62
CA TYR A 233 2.20 -21.00 -3.22
C TYR A 233 1.57 -19.76 -2.58
N MET A 234 0.24 -19.65 -2.54
CA MET A 234 -0.45 -18.54 -1.88
C MET A 234 -0.22 -18.54 -0.37
N ASP A 235 -0.06 -17.34 0.20
CA ASP A 235 -0.05 -17.16 1.65
C ASP A 235 -1.26 -17.81 2.33
N GLY A 236 -1.00 -18.73 3.25
CA GLY A 236 -2.04 -19.41 4.03
C GLY A 236 -2.81 -18.46 4.95
N GLN A 237 -2.27 -17.29 5.28
CA GLN A 237 -2.95 -16.23 6.01
C GLN A 237 -2.40 -14.85 5.64
N VAL A 238 -3.26 -13.85 5.52
CA VAL A 238 -2.87 -12.47 5.17
C VAL A 238 -3.43 -11.46 6.16
N GLN A 239 -2.77 -10.31 6.29
CA GLN A 239 -3.33 -9.16 7.01
C GLN A 239 -4.16 -8.30 6.06
N PHE A 240 -5.35 -7.90 6.50
CA PHE A 240 -6.18 -6.96 5.75
C PHE A 240 -5.81 -5.51 6.11
N SER A 241 -5.62 -4.69 5.08
CA SER A 241 -5.23 -3.27 5.14
C SER A 241 -6.03 -2.43 4.16
N GLY A 242 -5.87 -1.09 4.21
CA GLY A 242 -6.56 -0.17 3.31
C GLY A 242 -8.08 -0.37 3.32
N ILE A 243 -8.68 -0.52 2.13
CA ILE A 243 -10.12 -0.78 1.95
C ILE A 243 -10.62 -2.06 2.63
N LEU A 244 -9.72 -2.99 2.96
CA LEU A 244 -10.04 -4.21 3.71
C LEU A 244 -9.75 -4.08 5.22
N SER A 245 -9.15 -2.98 5.70
CA SER A 245 -8.85 -2.83 7.13
C SER A 245 -10.12 -2.84 7.98
N GLN A 246 -10.08 -3.51 9.14
CA GLN A 246 -11.17 -3.53 10.14
C GLN A 246 -11.08 -2.37 11.13
N GLU A 247 -10.01 -1.58 11.03
CA GLU A 247 -9.81 -0.41 11.87
C GLU A 247 -10.56 0.80 11.30
N LEU A 248 -11.45 1.37 12.11
CA LEU A 248 -12.24 2.55 11.74
C LEU A 248 -11.33 3.72 11.29
N SER A 249 -10.18 3.90 11.93
CA SER A 249 -9.23 4.96 11.60
C SER A 249 -8.49 4.76 10.26
N GLN A 250 -8.52 3.55 9.70
CA GLN A 250 -7.91 3.23 8.40
C GLN A 250 -8.96 2.99 7.31
N ASN A 251 -10.20 2.71 7.68
CA ASN A 251 -11.26 2.38 6.72
C ASN A 251 -12.64 2.88 7.21
N PRO A 252 -12.85 4.20 7.28
CA PRO A 252 -13.94 4.80 8.04
C PRO A 252 -15.33 4.30 7.63
N ASP A 253 -15.51 3.99 6.35
CA ASP A 253 -16.82 3.69 5.76
C ASP A 253 -17.11 2.19 5.60
N PHE A 254 -16.06 1.36 5.45
CA PHE A 254 -16.19 -0.06 5.14
C PHE A 254 -15.60 -0.98 6.22
N PHE A 255 -15.07 -0.43 7.33
CA PHE A 255 -14.34 -1.21 8.35
C PHE A 255 -15.12 -2.40 8.90
N ASN A 256 -16.44 -2.28 9.05
CA ASN A 256 -17.31 -3.29 9.65
C ASN A 256 -18.08 -4.16 8.64
N TRP A 257 -17.78 -4.05 7.35
CA TRP A 257 -18.40 -4.86 6.30
C TRP A 257 -17.81 -6.27 6.26
N ASN A 258 -18.50 -7.22 5.62
CA ASN A 258 -17.88 -8.47 5.21
C ASN A 258 -16.82 -8.18 4.13
N LYS A 259 -15.67 -8.82 4.22
CA LYS A 259 -14.53 -8.52 3.38
C LYS A 259 -13.96 -9.78 2.79
N VAL A 260 -13.87 -9.77 1.46
CA VAL A 260 -13.33 -10.89 0.69
C VAL A 260 -12.13 -10.39 -0.08
N LYS A 261 -10.98 -11.03 0.10
CA LYS A 261 -9.83 -10.90 -0.81
C LYS A 261 -9.83 -12.11 -1.73
N ILE A 262 -10.20 -11.93 -2.98
CA ILE A 262 -10.21 -12.98 -4.02
C ILE A 262 -8.78 -13.14 -4.52
N ARG A 263 -8.19 -14.33 -4.40
CA ARG A 263 -6.82 -14.57 -4.87
C ARG A 263 -6.79 -14.76 -6.38
N TYR A 264 -5.83 -14.13 -7.04
CA TYR A 264 -5.71 -14.13 -8.49
C TYR A 264 -4.76 -15.24 -8.96
N CYS A 265 -5.24 -16.13 -9.84
CA CYS A 265 -4.45 -17.29 -10.27
C CYS A 265 -4.68 -17.76 -11.71
N ASP A 266 -5.41 -17.00 -12.53
CA ASP A 266 -5.75 -17.38 -13.91
C ASP A 266 -4.88 -16.70 -14.97
N GLY A 267 -4.25 -15.56 -14.65
CA GLY A 267 -3.37 -14.87 -15.60
C GLY A 267 -4.09 -14.08 -16.71
N ALA A 268 -5.42 -13.94 -16.67
CA ALA A 268 -6.25 -13.28 -17.68
C ALA A 268 -7.33 -12.34 -17.09
N SER A 269 -7.12 -11.76 -15.90
CA SER A 269 -8.16 -10.94 -15.22
C SER A 269 -9.51 -11.64 -15.07
N PHE A 270 -9.50 -12.95 -14.82
CA PHE A 270 -10.66 -13.82 -14.77
C PHE A 270 -11.50 -13.85 -16.07
N ALA A 271 -10.90 -13.53 -17.22
CA ALA A 271 -11.58 -13.51 -18.52
C ALA A 271 -11.31 -14.76 -19.37
N GLY A 272 -10.34 -15.60 -18.99
CA GLY A 272 -9.99 -16.82 -19.73
C GLY A 272 -11.10 -17.88 -19.71
N HIS A 273 -11.22 -18.67 -20.79
CA HIS A 273 -12.22 -19.74 -20.91
C HIS A 273 -11.56 -21.03 -21.43
N PRO A 274 -11.89 -22.24 -20.92
CA PRO A 274 -11.21 -23.49 -21.27
C PRO A 274 -11.24 -23.85 -22.77
N GLU A 275 -12.10 -23.21 -23.56
CA GLU A 275 -12.05 -23.34 -25.02
C GLU A 275 -10.70 -22.87 -25.63
N SER A 276 -9.93 -22.00 -24.95
CA SER A 276 -8.58 -21.61 -25.40
C SER A 276 -7.61 -22.77 -25.31
N GLU A 277 -7.77 -23.64 -24.31
CA GLU A 277 -6.89 -24.79 -24.06
C GLU A 277 -6.84 -25.74 -25.27
N PHE A 278 -7.93 -25.80 -26.05
CA PHE A 278 -8.02 -26.62 -27.27
C PHE A 278 -7.51 -25.92 -28.54
N LYS A 279 -7.36 -24.59 -28.52
CA LYS A 279 -6.92 -23.77 -29.67
C LYS A 279 -5.43 -23.43 -29.61
N ALA A 280 -4.90 -23.20 -28.42
CA ALA A 280 -3.45 -23.11 -28.20
C ALA A 280 -2.83 -24.49 -28.48
N SER A 281 -1.68 -24.52 -29.19
CA SER A 281 -0.97 -25.74 -29.65
C SER A 281 -1.24 -26.96 -28.74
N PRO A 282 -2.08 -27.94 -29.16
CA PRO A 282 -2.52 -29.04 -28.30
C PRO A 282 -1.37 -29.92 -27.80
N VAL A 283 -0.18 -29.81 -28.39
CA VAL A 283 0.98 -30.59 -27.98
C VAL A 283 1.65 -29.96 -26.75
N ASP A 284 1.71 -28.64 -26.66
CA ASP A 284 2.46 -27.94 -25.61
C ASP A 284 1.59 -27.68 -24.36
N VAL A 285 0.32 -27.31 -24.51
CA VAL A 285 -0.61 -27.05 -23.39
C VAL A 285 -0.88 -28.33 -22.59
N PHE A 286 -1.08 -29.46 -23.27
CA PHE A 286 -1.34 -30.74 -22.62
C PHE A 286 -0.08 -31.36 -22.02
N GLN A 287 1.12 -31.10 -22.58
CA GLN A 287 2.38 -31.52 -21.96
C GLN A 287 2.74 -30.66 -20.75
N LEU A 288 2.34 -29.38 -20.75
CA LEU A 288 2.65 -28.43 -19.69
C LEU A 288 1.51 -28.27 -18.67
N GLU A 289 0.41 -29.02 -18.76
CA GLU A 289 -0.72 -28.98 -17.80
C GLU A 289 -1.14 -27.55 -17.42
N LEU A 290 -1.41 -26.70 -18.42
CA LEU A 290 -1.89 -25.32 -18.22
C LEU A 290 -3.42 -25.24 -18.30
N PHE A 291 -4.03 -24.44 -17.41
CA PHE A 291 -5.48 -24.28 -17.31
C PHE A 291 -5.90 -22.79 -17.42
N PHE A 292 -6.56 -22.43 -18.50
CA PHE A 292 -7.00 -21.05 -18.78
C PHE A 292 -8.47 -20.86 -18.43
N ARG A 293 -8.78 -20.90 -17.12
CA ARG A 293 -10.17 -21.07 -16.62
C ARG A 293 -10.70 -19.90 -15.82
N GLY A 294 -10.15 -18.70 -16.01
CA GLY A 294 -10.51 -17.49 -15.25
C GLY A 294 -12.01 -17.24 -15.09
N GLN A 295 -12.79 -17.38 -16.17
CA GLN A 295 -14.25 -17.20 -16.13
C GLN A 295 -14.95 -18.24 -15.25
N LEU A 296 -14.54 -19.51 -15.32
CA LEU A 296 -15.10 -20.57 -14.47
C LEU A 296 -14.72 -20.36 -12.99
N ILE A 297 -13.50 -19.87 -12.74
CA ILE A 297 -13.06 -19.50 -11.39
C ILE A 297 -13.96 -18.39 -10.84
N TRP A 298 -14.18 -17.33 -11.62
CA TRP A 298 -15.05 -16.21 -11.24
C TRP A 298 -16.46 -16.66 -10.89
N GLU A 299 -17.10 -17.43 -11.78
CA GLU A 299 -18.46 -17.91 -11.57
C GLU A 299 -18.58 -18.80 -10.34
N THR A 300 -17.61 -19.71 -10.15
CA THR A 300 -17.61 -20.60 -8.98
C THR A 300 -17.39 -19.82 -7.67
N LEU A 301 -16.51 -18.80 -7.68
CA LEU A 301 -16.30 -17.93 -6.53
C LEU A 301 -17.58 -17.17 -6.17
N MET A 302 -18.26 -16.61 -7.17
CA MET A 302 -19.52 -15.90 -6.92
C MET A 302 -20.60 -16.81 -6.34
N ASP A 303 -20.75 -18.04 -6.86
CA ASP A 303 -21.70 -19.02 -6.32
C ASP A 303 -21.40 -19.37 -4.86
N GLU A 304 -20.12 -19.58 -4.52
CA GLU A 304 -19.68 -19.83 -3.15
C GLU A 304 -20.02 -18.65 -2.23
N LEU A 305 -19.65 -17.43 -2.64
CA LEU A 305 -19.91 -16.23 -1.84
C LEU A 305 -21.42 -15.98 -1.64
N LEU A 306 -22.24 -16.24 -2.66
CA LEU A 306 -23.70 -16.21 -2.56
C LEU A 306 -24.21 -17.21 -1.52
N SER A 307 -23.66 -18.42 -1.49
CA SER A 307 -24.06 -19.48 -0.55
C SER A 307 -23.74 -19.16 0.91
N ILE A 308 -22.66 -18.41 1.17
CA ILE A 308 -22.23 -18.06 2.53
C ILE A 308 -22.79 -16.73 3.04
N GLY A 309 -23.58 -16.02 2.22
CA GLY A 309 -24.40 -14.89 2.67
C GLY A 309 -24.44 -13.66 1.75
N LEU A 310 -23.62 -13.60 0.70
CA LEU A 310 -23.65 -12.48 -0.26
C LEU A 310 -25.03 -12.34 -0.93
N SER A 311 -25.78 -13.44 -1.05
CA SER A 311 -27.16 -13.47 -1.52
C SER A 311 -28.13 -12.63 -0.69
N ASN A 312 -27.78 -12.27 0.54
CA ASN A 312 -28.58 -11.43 1.44
C ASN A 312 -28.04 -9.99 1.55
N ALA A 313 -27.07 -9.61 0.71
CA ALA A 313 -26.40 -8.32 0.83
C ALA A 313 -27.37 -7.13 0.69
N ARG A 314 -27.18 -6.12 1.54
CA ARG A 314 -27.83 -4.81 1.42
C ARG A 314 -27.01 -3.86 0.57
N GLN A 315 -25.69 -3.92 0.72
CA GLN A 315 -24.75 -3.13 -0.05
C GLN A 315 -23.56 -4.01 -0.44
N ALA A 316 -23.06 -3.83 -1.67
CA ALA A 316 -21.91 -4.56 -2.15
C ALA A 316 -21.00 -3.64 -2.98
N LEU A 317 -19.70 -3.72 -2.73
CA LEU A 317 -18.67 -3.04 -3.50
C LEU A 317 -17.73 -4.10 -4.07
N LEU A 318 -17.70 -4.21 -5.40
CA LEU A 318 -16.64 -4.95 -6.08
C LEU A 318 -15.47 -3.99 -6.30
N SER A 319 -14.29 -4.39 -5.86
CA SER A 319 -13.06 -3.62 -6.03
C SER A 319 -11.94 -4.52 -6.51
N GLY A 320 -10.87 -3.94 -7.01
CA GLY A 320 -9.66 -4.66 -7.32
C GLY A 320 -8.58 -3.72 -7.82
N CYS A 321 -7.34 -4.20 -7.81
CA CYS A 321 -6.22 -3.42 -8.30
C CYS A 321 -5.50 -4.06 -9.50
N SER A 322 -4.97 -3.24 -10.42
CA SER A 322 -4.14 -3.70 -11.54
C SER A 322 -4.94 -4.65 -12.45
N ALA A 323 -4.45 -5.86 -12.70
CA ALA A 323 -5.22 -6.92 -13.34
C ALA A 323 -6.56 -7.22 -12.63
N GLY A 324 -6.62 -7.12 -11.31
CA GLY A 324 -7.87 -7.20 -10.53
C GLY A 324 -8.77 -5.98 -10.68
N GLY A 325 -8.19 -4.81 -10.97
CA GLY A 325 -8.91 -3.59 -11.32
C GLY A 325 -9.55 -3.70 -12.71
N LEU A 326 -8.83 -4.27 -13.68
CA LEU A 326 -9.39 -4.62 -14.99
C LEU A 326 -10.48 -5.68 -14.84
N ALA A 327 -10.25 -6.73 -14.05
CA ALA A 327 -11.25 -7.76 -13.76
C ALA A 327 -12.52 -7.15 -13.14
N THR A 328 -12.37 -6.16 -12.26
CA THR A 328 -13.50 -5.43 -11.68
C THR A 328 -14.34 -4.74 -12.76
N LEU A 329 -13.71 -4.11 -13.76
CA LEU A 329 -14.43 -3.47 -14.87
C LEU A 329 -15.12 -4.50 -15.77
N ILE A 330 -14.43 -5.59 -16.12
CA ILE A 330 -14.96 -6.67 -16.96
C ILE A 330 -16.19 -7.32 -16.32
N HIS A 331 -16.12 -7.61 -15.01
CA HIS A 331 -17.14 -8.39 -14.31
C HIS A 331 -18.20 -7.55 -13.59
N CYS A 332 -18.11 -6.22 -13.63
CA CYS A 332 -18.96 -5.33 -12.82
C CYS A 332 -20.47 -5.56 -13.02
N ASP A 333 -20.94 -5.62 -14.26
CA ASP A 333 -22.35 -5.82 -14.55
C ASP A 333 -22.83 -7.25 -14.25
N ASN A 334 -21.95 -8.25 -14.41
CA ASN A 334 -22.24 -9.62 -13.99
C ASN A 334 -22.43 -9.69 -12.46
N PHE A 335 -21.51 -9.07 -11.71
CA PHE A 335 -21.60 -8.96 -10.26
C PHE A 335 -22.89 -8.27 -9.80
N ARG A 336 -23.27 -7.16 -10.44
CA ARG A 336 -24.56 -6.50 -10.15
C ARG A 336 -25.76 -7.41 -10.42
N LYS A 337 -25.71 -8.19 -11.49
CA LYS A 337 -26.83 -9.02 -11.97
C LYS A 337 -27.18 -10.16 -11.01
N ILE A 338 -26.19 -10.77 -10.35
CA ILE A 338 -26.39 -11.92 -9.46
C ILE A 338 -26.87 -11.52 -8.05
N LEU A 339 -26.76 -10.24 -7.70
CA LEU A 339 -27.13 -9.71 -6.38
C LEU A 339 -28.61 -9.31 -6.29
N PRO A 340 -29.19 -9.26 -5.07
CA PRO A 340 -30.58 -8.86 -4.89
C PRO A 340 -30.92 -7.54 -5.57
N LYS A 341 -32.12 -7.45 -6.16
CA LYS A 341 -32.55 -6.23 -6.87
C LYS A 341 -32.53 -4.97 -5.99
N TYR A 342 -32.84 -5.14 -4.70
CA TYR A 342 -32.84 -4.06 -3.71
C TYR A 342 -31.45 -3.67 -3.20
N ALA A 343 -30.40 -4.44 -3.49
CA ALA A 343 -29.06 -4.17 -2.99
C ALA A 343 -28.44 -2.99 -3.75
N THR A 344 -27.75 -2.11 -3.03
CA THR A 344 -26.91 -1.08 -3.63
C THR A 344 -25.58 -1.71 -4.01
N VAL A 345 -25.31 -1.80 -5.31
CA VAL A 345 -24.07 -2.41 -5.84
C VAL A 345 -23.33 -1.40 -6.69
N LYS A 346 -22.02 -1.26 -6.44
CA LYS A 346 -21.12 -0.40 -7.20
C LYS A 346 -19.76 -1.08 -7.39
N CYS A 347 -18.96 -0.58 -8.32
CA CYS A 347 -17.63 -1.12 -8.61
C CYS A 347 -16.53 -0.06 -8.50
N LEU A 348 -15.36 -0.43 -8.01
CA LEU A 348 -14.19 0.43 -7.91
C LEU A 348 -13.00 -0.22 -8.60
N ALA A 349 -12.46 0.42 -9.63
CA ALA A 349 -11.25 -0.04 -10.30
C ALA A 349 -10.07 0.83 -9.89
N ASP A 350 -9.08 0.23 -9.23
CA ASP A 350 -7.83 0.87 -8.84
C ASP A 350 -6.71 0.45 -9.80
N ALA A 351 -5.99 1.40 -10.39
CA ALA A 351 -4.88 1.12 -11.30
C ALA A 351 -5.21 0.12 -12.45
N GLY A 352 -6.49 -0.02 -12.81
CA GLY A 352 -6.99 -1.02 -13.77
C GLY A 352 -7.38 -0.44 -15.13
N PHE A 353 -7.20 0.86 -15.33
CA PHE A 353 -7.49 1.55 -16.60
C PHE A 353 -6.20 1.72 -17.40
N PHE A 354 -5.75 0.65 -18.06
CA PHE A 354 -4.54 0.71 -18.86
C PHE A 354 -4.78 1.41 -20.19
N LEU A 355 -3.94 2.39 -20.49
CA LEU A 355 -4.08 3.27 -21.65
C LEU A 355 -3.51 2.62 -22.93
N ASN A 356 -4.28 2.52 -24.01
CA ASN A 356 -3.76 2.10 -25.31
C ASN A 356 -3.05 3.28 -26.01
N VAL A 357 -1.75 3.45 -25.71
CA VAL A 357 -0.86 4.43 -26.35
C VAL A 357 0.38 3.75 -26.88
N LYS A 358 1.02 4.39 -27.86
CA LYS A 358 2.35 4.00 -28.31
C LYS A 358 3.39 4.29 -27.23
N ASP A 359 4.42 3.45 -27.16
CA ASP A 359 5.56 3.66 -26.28
C ASP A 359 6.48 4.79 -26.78
N VAL A 360 7.55 5.09 -26.04
CA VAL A 360 8.51 6.16 -26.38
C VAL A 360 9.27 5.94 -27.70
N ALA A 361 9.30 4.71 -28.23
CA ALA A 361 9.87 4.40 -29.55
C ALA A 361 8.80 4.42 -30.67
N GLY A 362 7.52 4.57 -30.33
CA GLY A 362 6.41 4.61 -31.28
C GLY A 362 5.77 3.25 -31.58
N HIS A 363 6.13 2.21 -30.84
CA HIS A 363 5.57 0.86 -30.97
C HIS A 363 4.25 0.72 -30.22
N ARG A 364 3.40 -0.24 -30.63
CA ARG A 364 2.10 -0.53 -29.98
C ARG A 364 2.23 -1.62 -28.91
N THR A 365 3.16 -1.43 -27.97
CA THR A 365 3.58 -2.46 -27.01
C THR A 365 2.43 -3.06 -26.21
N ILE A 366 1.53 -2.23 -25.65
CA ILE A 366 0.37 -2.75 -24.90
C ILE A 366 -0.67 -3.46 -25.75
N GLU A 367 -0.84 -3.02 -27.01
CA GLU A 367 -1.79 -3.63 -27.93
C GLU A 367 -1.33 -5.04 -28.29
N THR A 368 -0.04 -5.21 -28.60
CA THR A 368 0.57 -6.52 -28.83
C THR A 368 0.48 -7.40 -27.59
N PHE A 369 0.84 -6.87 -26.41
CA PHE A 369 0.78 -7.62 -25.16
C PHE A 369 -0.65 -8.11 -24.85
N TYR A 370 -1.66 -7.25 -24.93
CA TYR A 370 -3.06 -7.64 -24.73
C TYR A 370 -3.58 -8.56 -25.83
N GLN A 371 -3.10 -8.39 -27.06
CA GLN A 371 -3.41 -9.32 -28.14
C GLN A 371 -2.96 -10.74 -27.81
N ASP A 372 -1.75 -10.88 -27.28
CA ASP A 372 -1.16 -12.18 -26.95
C ASP A 372 -1.89 -12.82 -25.74
N VAL A 373 -2.20 -12.05 -24.69
CA VAL A 373 -3.05 -12.51 -23.56
C VAL A 373 -4.42 -13.01 -24.07
N VAL A 374 -5.10 -12.20 -24.90
CA VAL A 374 -6.44 -12.52 -25.39
C VAL A 374 -6.42 -13.72 -26.32
N HIS A 375 -5.47 -13.81 -27.24
CA HIS A 375 -5.33 -14.93 -28.16
C HIS A 375 -4.99 -16.23 -27.42
N LEU A 376 -4.14 -16.16 -26.39
CA LEU A 376 -3.73 -17.33 -25.63
C LEU A 376 -4.83 -17.85 -24.72
N GLN A 377 -5.55 -16.96 -24.02
CA GLN A 377 -6.39 -17.36 -22.89
C GLN A 377 -7.89 -17.08 -23.07
N VAL A 378 -8.25 -16.01 -23.79
CA VAL A 378 -9.61 -15.44 -23.79
C VAL A 378 -10.33 -15.84 -25.08
N VAL A 379 -11.14 -16.89 -25.01
CA VAL A 379 -11.99 -17.30 -26.14
C VAL A 379 -13.34 -16.60 -26.07
N THR A 380 -13.50 -15.63 -26.98
CA THR A 380 -14.75 -15.33 -27.70
C THR A 380 -16.08 -15.26 -26.91
N TRP A 381 -16.11 -14.68 -25.71
CA TRP A 381 -17.39 -14.33 -25.03
C TRP A 381 -17.77 -12.84 -25.08
N LEU A 382 -16.90 -11.99 -25.64
CA LEU A 382 -17.18 -10.55 -25.82
C LEU A 382 -18.01 -10.24 -27.08
N TYR A 383 -18.71 -11.25 -27.62
CA TYR A 383 -19.53 -11.17 -28.84
C TYR A 383 -20.87 -10.43 -28.66
N SER A 384 -21.10 -9.82 -27.49
CA SER A 384 -22.21 -8.87 -27.30
C SER A 384 -21.84 -7.45 -27.75
N VAL A 385 -20.57 -7.19 -28.11
CA VAL A 385 -20.17 -6.00 -28.85
C VAL A 385 -20.05 -6.41 -30.32
N SER A 386 -20.87 -5.80 -31.17
CA SER A 386 -20.90 -5.86 -32.64
C SER A 386 -19.73 -6.59 -33.31
N SER A 387 -20.03 -7.43 -34.31
CA SER A 387 -19.10 -8.24 -35.14
C SER A 387 -17.98 -7.48 -35.87
N TYR A 388 -17.79 -6.20 -35.55
CA TYR A 388 -16.81 -5.27 -36.10
C TYR A 388 -15.65 -4.93 -35.15
N ILE A 389 -15.73 -5.25 -33.86
CA ILE A 389 -14.67 -4.91 -32.90
C ILE A 389 -13.84 -6.16 -32.59
N SER A 390 -12.52 -6.08 -32.82
CA SER A 390 -11.57 -7.15 -32.44
C SER A 390 -11.66 -7.45 -30.95
N SER A 391 -11.64 -8.73 -30.56
CA SER A 391 -11.76 -9.19 -29.16
C SER A 391 -10.74 -8.57 -28.21
N ILE A 392 -9.60 -8.13 -28.74
CA ILE A 392 -8.50 -7.45 -28.02
C ILE A 392 -8.99 -6.13 -27.40
N PHE A 393 -9.86 -5.40 -28.09
CA PHE A 393 -10.36 -4.10 -27.62
C PHE A 393 -11.24 -4.24 -26.39
N CYS A 394 -11.83 -5.40 -26.15
CA CYS A 394 -12.59 -5.65 -24.94
C CYS A 394 -11.72 -5.92 -23.70
N PHE A 395 -10.40 -5.98 -23.86
CA PHE A 395 -9.43 -5.95 -22.77
C PHE A 395 -8.95 -4.53 -22.44
N PHE A 396 -9.32 -3.53 -23.26
CA PHE A 396 -9.02 -2.12 -23.05
C PHE A 396 -10.24 -1.38 -22.48
N PRO A 397 -10.24 -0.96 -21.20
CA PRO A 397 -11.36 -0.27 -20.57
C PRO A 397 -11.92 0.92 -21.33
N GLN A 398 -11.05 1.69 -21.99
CA GLN A 398 -11.41 2.81 -22.85
C GLN A 398 -12.47 2.48 -23.92
N GLU A 399 -12.58 1.22 -24.34
CA GLU A 399 -13.51 0.80 -25.40
C GLU A 399 -14.89 0.43 -24.86
N PHE A 400 -14.97 -0.06 -23.61
CA PHE A 400 -16.20 -0.63 -23.06
C PHE A 400 -16.71 0.04 -21.77
N ILE A 401 -15.94 0.90 -21.11
CA ILE A 401 -16.33 1.49 -19.81
C ILE A 401 -17.65 2.27 -19.88
N LYS A 402 -17.94 2.92 -21.02
CA LYS A 402 -19.21 3.64 -21.25
C LYS A 402 -20.43 2.72 -21.35
N ASN A 403 -20.21 1.44 -21.62
CA ASN A 403 -21.27 0.46 -21.79
C ASN A 403 -21.67 -0.19 -20.46
N ILE A 404 -20.80 -0.13 -19.44
CA ILE A 404 -21.07 -0.66 -18.11
C ILE A 404 -22.22 0.13 -17.47
N LYS A 405 -23.24 -0.59 -16.99
CA LYS A 405 -24.46 0.03 -16.43
C LYS A 405 -24.36 0.26 -14.93
N THR A 406 -23.59 -0.55 -14.24
CA THR A 406 -23.35 -0.43 -12.81
C THR A 406 -22.42 0.75 -12.52
N PRO A 407 -22.69 1.59 -11.50
CA PRO A 407 -21.84 2.73 -11.19
C PRO A 407 -20.38 2.34 -10.89
N ILE A 408 -19.43 3.07 -11.48
CA ILE A 408 -17.99 2.82 -11.36
C ILE A 408 -17.29 4.01 -10.70
N PHE A 409 -16.32 3.71 -9.84
CA PHE A 409 -15.32 4.66 -9.36
C PHE A 409 -13.93 4.28 -9.88
N LEU A 410 -13.23 5.21 -10.51
CA LEU A 410 -11.85 5.01 -10.95
C LEU A 410 -10.88 5.62 -9.94
N VAL A 411 -10.02 4.81 -9.34
CA VAL A 411 -8.82 5.28 -8.63
C VAL A 411 -7.65 5.04 -9.58
N HIS A 412 -6.99 6.09 -10.06
CA HIS A 412 -5.92 5.88 -11.03
C HIS A 412 -4.83 6.94 -10.90
N PRO A 413 -3.56 6.55 -10.75
CA PRO A 413 -2.46 7.50 -10.85
C PRO A 413 -2.33 7.98 -12.31
N ALA A 414 -2.20 9.29 -12.51
CA ALA A 414 -1.96 9.88 -13.82
C ALA A 414 -0.59 9.49 -14.41
N TYR A 415 0.31 9.05 -13.54
CA TYR A 415 1.63 8.52 -13.86
C TYR A 415 1.74 7.11 -13.26
N ASP A 416 0.96 6.16 -13.79
CA ASP A 416 0.97 4.78 -13.31
C ASP A 416 2.36 4.15 -13.44
N PHE A 417 2.96 3.80 -12.30
CA PHE A 417 4.32 3.29 -12.22
C PHE A 417 4.50 2.05 -13.09
N TRP A 418 3.56 1.11 -13.00
CA TRP A 418 3.67 -0.17 -13.70
C TRP A 418 3.57 0.03 -15.20
N GLN A 419 2.55 0.76 -15.66
CA GLN A 419 2.36 1.00 -17.08
C GLN A 419 3.52 1.84 -17.67
N ILE A 420 4.03 2.82 -16.93
CA ILE A 420 5.17 3.60 -17.41
C ILE A 420 6.42 2.73 -17.54
N LYS A 421 6.76 1.96 -16.50
CA LYS A 421 7.98 1.14 -16.45
C LYS A 421 7.97 -0.01 -17.45
N HIS A 422 6.85 -0.72 -17.59
CA HIS A 422 6.78 -1.98 -18.33
C HIS A 422 6.20 -1.85 -19.74
N ILE A 423 5.44 -0.79 -20.02
CA ILE A 423 4.66 -0.68 -21.26
C ILE A 423 4.98 0.59 -22.05
N PHE A 424 5.01 1.75 -21.40
CA PHE A 424 5.25 3.03 -22.08
C PHE A 424 6.74 3.28 -22.32
N VAL A 425 7.59 2.78 -21.43
CA VAL A 425 9.05 2.87 -21.51
C VAL A 425 9.70 1.49 -21.24
N PRO A 426 9.35 0.46 -22.03
CA PRO A 426 9.94 -0.87 -21.89
C PRO A 426 11.44 -0.82 -22.23
N ASP A 427 12.20 -1.81 -21.76
CA ASP A 427 13.65 -1.86 -21.98
C ASP A 427 14.02 -1.88 -23.47
N GLU A 428 13.19 -2.53 -24.30
CA GLU A 428 13.34 -2.63 -25.74
C GLU A 428 13.26 -1.26 -26.43
N SER A 429 12.54 -0.31 -25.82
CA SER A 429 12.33 1.04 -26.35
C SER A 429 13.27 2.07 -25.70
N ASP A 430 14.14 1.65 -24.77
CA ASP A 430 15.22 2.46 -24.19
C ASP A 430 16.59 1.72 -24.23
N PRO A 431 17.11 1.36 -25.42
CA PRO A 431 18.31 0.55 -25.56
C PRO A 431 19.58 1.21 -24.99
N HIS A 432 19.55 2.54 -24.80
CA HIS A 432 20.66 3.32 -24.23
C HIS A 432 20.50 3.61 -22.73
N GLY A 433 19.42 3.13 -22.09
CA GLY A 433 19.18 3.31 -20.66
C GLY A 433 18.94 4.76 -20.23
N SER A 434 18.51 5.62 -21.15
CA SER A 434 18.27 7.04 -20.89
C SER A 434 17.13 7.28 -19.90
N TRP A 435 16.15 6.39 -19.88
CA TRP A 435 14.98 6.41 -19.01
C TRP A 435 15.15 5.60 -17.73
N PHE A 436 16.19 4.76 -17.63
CA PHE A 436 16.39 3.84 -16.52
C PHE A 436 16.17 4.48 -15.14
N LYS A 437 16.84 5.60 -14.86
CA LYS A 437 16.70 6.31 -13.56
C LYS A 437 15.31 6.94 -13.38
N CYS A 438 14.74 7.47 -14.45
CA CYS A 438 13.44 8.16 -14.46
C CYS A 438 12.28 7.17 -14.20
N LYS A 439 12.31 5.98 -14.81
CA LYS A 439 11.25 4.98 -14.61
C LYS A 439 11.32 4.26 -13.25
N LEU A 440 12.48 4.25 -12.59
CA LEU A 440 12.61 3.74 -11.21
C LEU A 440 12.23 4.79 -10.16
N ASN A 441 12.49 6.07 -10.45
CA ASN A 441 12.08 7.18 -9.62
C ASN A 441 11.85 8.43 -10.48
N ILE A 442 10.59 8.90 -10.50
CA ILE A 442 10.16 10.04 -11.31
C ILE A 442 10.91 11.35 -10.99
N ASP A 443 11.47 11.49 -9.79
CA ASP A 443 12.29 12.65 -9.40
C ASP A 443 13.60 12.77 -10.20
N ASN A 444 14.05 11.66 -10.79
CA ASN A 444 15.25 11.62 -11.61
C ASN A 444 14.99 11.90 -13.10
N CYS A 445 13.74 12.17 -13.49
CA CYS A 445 13.40 12.51 -14.86
C CYS A 445 13.92 13.90 -15.20
N ASN A 446 14.59 14.02 -16.36
CA ASN A 446 14.98 15.33 -16.89
C ASN A 446 13.76 16.08 -17.49
N PRO A 447 13.86 17.38 -17.79
CA PRO A 447 12.73 18.16 -18.30
C PRO A 447 12.07 17.58 -19.57
N SER A 448 12.85 17.02 -20.49
CA SER A 448 12.32 16.41 -21.72
C SER A 448 11.58 15.10 -21.44
N GLN A 449 12.07 14.29 -20.50
CA GLN A 449 11.36 13.08 -20.06
C GLN A 449 10.05 13.44 -19.36
N MET A 450 10.06 14.48 -18.52
CA MET A 450 8.86 14.97 -17.87
C MET A 450 7.82 15.50 -18.87
N GLU A 451 8.24 16.17 -19.93
CA GLU A 451 7.34 16.61 -21.00
C GLU A 451 6.62 15.42 -21.67
N VAL A 452 7.35 14.34 -21.95
CA VAL A 452 6.78 13.10 -22.49
C VAL A 452 5.80 12.46 -21.50
N LEU A 453 6.12 12.39 -20.20
CA LEU A 453 5.20 11.89 -19.17
C LEU A 453 3.96 12.79 -19.00
N HIS A 454 4.08 14.11 -19.18
CA HIS A 454 2.93 15.00 -19.22
C HIS A 454 2.04 14.74 -20.44
N GLY A 455 2.64 14.38 -21.58
CA GLY A 455 1.92 13.90 -22.77
C GLY A 455 1.15 12.59 -22.53
N TYR A 456 1.75 11.65 -21.79
CA TYR A 456 1.08 10.43 -21.33
C TYR A 456 -0.15 10.76 -20.47
N ARG A 457 0.02 11.61 -19.43
CA ARG A 457 -1.09 12.08 -18.60
C ARG A 457 -2.18 12.77 -19.43
N HIS A 458 -1.80 13.62 -20.39
CA HIS A 458 -2.76 14.30 -21.26
C HIS A 458 -3.61 13.29 -22.06
N SER A 459 -2.97 12.24 -22.57
CA SER A 459 -3.64 11.16 -23.30
C SER A 459 -4.64 10.41 -22.41
N LEU A 460 -4.27 10.08 -21.18
CA LEU A 460 -5.18 9.49 -20.19
C LEU A 460 -6.41 10.38 -19.95
N LEU A 461 -6.21 11.67 -19.64
CA LEU A 461 -7.32 12.59 -19.36
C LEU A 461 -8.22 12.82 -20.56
N LYS A 462 -7.66 12.82 -21.77
CA LYS A 462 -8.43 12.91 -23.01
C LYS A 462 -9.36 11.71 -23.14
N VAL A 463 -8.87 10.50 -22.91
CA VAL A 463 -9.69 9.27 -22.95
C VAL A 463 -10.76 9.27 -21.84
N LEU A 464 -10.41 9.71 -20.63
CA LEU A 464 -11.36 9.78 -19.51
C LEU A 464 -12.39 10.90 -19.62
N SER A 465 -12.26 11.83 -20.57
CA SER A 465 -13.17 12.98 -20.70
C SER A 465 -14.63 12.59 -20.95
N GLU A 466 -14.89 11.49 -21.66
CA GLU A 466 -16.23 10.95 -21.85
C GLU A 466 -16.77 10.35 -20.55
N PHE A 467 -15.97 9.51 -19.87
CA PHE A 467 -16.35 8.92 -18.59
C PHE A 467 -16.59 9.99 -17.50
N GLN A 468 -15.83 11.09 -17.53
CA GLN A 468 -16.02 12.23 -16.63
C GLN A 468 -17.42 12.85 -16.73
N GLN A 469 -18.15 12.65 -17.83
CA GLN A 469 -19.53 13.15 -17.98
C GLN A 469 -20.57 12.22 -17.32
N ASN A 470 -20.22 10.97 -17.00
CA ASN A 470 -21.11 10.02 -16.35
C ASN A 470 -21.51 10.51 -14.95
N LYS A 471 -22.79 10.82 -14.74
CA LYS A 471 -23.30 11.38 -13.47
C LYS A 471 -23.22 10.41 -12.30
N GLU A 472 -23.26 9.10 -12.56
CA GLU A 472 -23.17 8.05 -11.54
C GLU A 472 -21.73 7.59 -11.30
N GLY A 473 -20.81 7.95 -12.21
CA GLY A 473 -19.40 7.64 -12.10
C GLY A 473 -18.64 8.56 -11.14
N GLY A 474 -17.60 8.03 -10.50
CA GLY A 474 -16.64 8.79 -9.72
C GLY A 474 -15.21 8.56 -10.19
N MET A 475 -14.30 9.47 -9.85
CA MET A 475 -12.89 9.33 -10.16
C MET A 475 -12.01 10.06 -9.15
N PHE A 476 -10.86 9.47 -8.87
CA PHE A 476 -9.76 10.07 -8.13
C PHE A 476 -8.48 9.84 -8.94
N ILE A 477 -8.12 10.85 -9.72
CA ILE A 477 -6.96 10.82 -10.62
C ILE A 477 -5.86 11.71 -10.02
N ASN A 478 -4.97 11.12 -9.22
CA ASN A 478 -3.85 11.86 -8.61
C ASN A 478 -2.62 11.88 -9.49
N SER A 479 -1.68 12.76 -9.18
CA SER A 479 -0.42 12.86 -9.92
C SER A 479 0.74 12.14 -9.27
N CYS A 480 0.47 11.09 -8.48
CA CYS A 480 1.52 10.31 -7.84
C CYS A 480 2.11 9.28 -8.80
N TYR A 481 3.40 9.00 -8.66
CA TYR A 481 4.08 7.93 -9.38
C TYR A 481 3.98 6.63 -8.59
N VAL A 482 2.85 5.94 -8.71
CA VAL A 482 2.48 4.78 -7.89
C VAL A 482 1.68 3.80 -8.73
N HIS A 483 1.49 2.58 -8.23
CA HIS A 483 0.57 1.60 -8.79
C HIS A 483 -0.09 0.83 -7.65
N CYS A 484 -1.41 0.67 -7.71
CA CYS A 484 -2.27 0.24 -6.61
C CYS A 484 -2.25 1.11 -5.35
N GLN A 485 -3.42 1.58 -4.92
CA GLN A 485 -3.55 2.61 -3.89
C GLN A 485 -4.62 2.31 -2.84
N THR A 486 -5.54 1.39 -3.10
CA THR A 486 -6.69 1.13 -2.25
C THR A 486 -6.44 0.09 -1.16
N TRP A 487 -5.47 -0.80 -1.35
CA TRP A 487 -5.17 -1.88 -0.41
C TRP A 487 -4.10 -1.51 0.63
N MET A 488 -3.31 -0.46 0.40
CA MET A 488 -2.30 0.03 1.34
C MET A 488 -2.88 1.10 2.26
N THR A 489 -2.56 1.05 3.54
CA THR A 489 -3.05 2.02 4.55
C THR A 489 -2.53 3.42 4.25
N GLU A 490 -1.27 3.50 3.84
CA GLU A 490 -0.51 4.72 3.55
C GLU A 490 -1.21 5.53 2.47
N THR A 491 -1.69 4.88 1.41
CA THR A 491 -2.34 5.55 0.27
C THR A 491 -3.85 5.68 0.40
N TRP A 492 -4.52 4.74 1.08
CA TRP A 492 -5.98 4.71 1.19
C TRP A 492 -6.52 5.78 2.16
N HIS A 493 -6.14 5.69 3.44
CA HIS A 493 -6.62 6.57 4.50
C HIS A 493 -5.65 6.62 5.69
N SER A 494 -4.75 7.58 5.64
CA SER A 494 -3.80 7.92 6.70
C SER A 494 -3.55 9.43 6.72
N SER A 495 -2.77 9.90 7.71
CA SER A 495 -2.31 11.29 7.75
C SER A 495 -1.45 11.65 6.53
N ASN A 496 -0.78 10.67 5.94
CA ASN A 496 0.19 10.85 4.85
C ASN A 496 -0.37 10.41 3.49
N SER A 497 -1.66 10.06 3.41
CA SER A 497 -2.27 9.64 2.15
C SER A 497 -2.31 10.77 1.13
N PRO A 498 -2.23 10.43 -0.17
CA PRO A 498 -2.42 11.39 -1.24
C PRO A 498 -3.81 12.02 -1.13
N ARG A 499 -3.86 13.34 -1.31
CA ARG A 499 -5.06 14.15 -1.22
C ARG A 499 -5.22 15.00 -2.46
N ILE A 500 -6.45 15.10 -2.93
CA ILE A 500 -6.87 16.11 -3.92
C ILE A 500 -7.95 16.93 -3.25
N ASN A 501 -7.80 18.25 -3.22
CA ASN A 501 -8.71 19.16 -2.52
C ASN A 501 -8.96 18.73 -1.06
N SER A 502 -7.87 18.38 -0.37
CA SER A 502 -7.84 17.90 1.02
C SER A 502 -8.52 16.56 1.32
N LYS A 503 -9.07 15.87 0.31
CA LYS A 503 -9.72 14.56 0.49
C LYS A 503 -8.79 13.41 0.11
N THR A 504 -8.72 12.41 0.99
CA THR A 504 -8.10 11.10 0.72
C THR A 504 -8.89 10.33 -0.34
N ILE A 505 -8.29 9.23 -0.81
CA ILE A 505 -8.96 8.25 -1.67
C ILE A 505 -10.19 7.69 -0.95
N ALA A 506 -10.04 7.24 0.30
CA ALA A 506 -11.13 6.66 1.08
C ALA A 506 -12.33 7.61 1.25
N GLU A 507 -12.07 8.87 1.59
CA GLU A 507 -13.12 9.89 1.73
C GLU A 507 -13.85 10.13 0.40
N SER A 508 -13.11 10.20 -0.71
CA SER A 508 -13.71 10.41 -2.03
C SER A 508 -14.54 9.22 -2.49
N VAL A 509 -14.07 8.00 -2.24
CA VAL A 509 -14.81 6.77 -2.54
C VAL A 509 -16.05 6.65 -1.66
N GLY A 510 -15.94 6.90 -0.35
CA GLY A 510 -17.07 6.90 0.56
C GLY A 510 -18.12 7.95 0.20
N ASP A 511 -17.69 9.14 -0.17
CA ASP A 511 -18.57 10.22 -0.61
C ASP A 511 -19.38 9.81 -1.84
N TRP A 512 -18.73 9.19 -2.83
CA TRP A 512 -19.41 8.66 -4.01
C TRP A 512 -20.29 7.45 -3.70
N PHE A 513 -19.78 6.47 -2.94
CA PHE A 513 -20.48 5.21 -2.70
C PHE A 513 -21.81 5.45 -2.01
N PHE A 514 -21.82 6.29 -0.97
CA PHE A 514 -23.02 6.63 -0.20
C PHE A 514 -23.80 7.82 -0.78
N ASN A 515 -23.42 8.32 -1.97
CA ASN A 515 -24.05 9.45 -2.64
C ASN A 515 -24.09 10.73 -1.77
N ARG A 516 -23.06 10.96 -0.94
CA ARG A 516 -22.93 12.17 -0.12
C ARG A 516 -22.64 13.40 -0.97
N GLN A 517 -21.85 13.22 -2.04
CA GLN A 517 -21.49 14.29 -2.99
C GLN A 517 -20.92 13.69 -4.28
N VAL A 518 -20.78 14.52 -5.30
CA VAL A 518 -20.01 14.18 -6.51
C VAL A 518 -18.53 14.07 -6.13
N ALA A 519 -17.87 12.98 -6.53
CA ALA A 519 -16.44 12.79 -6.31
C ALA A 519 -15.75 12.49 -7.64
N LYS A 520 -15.38 13.57 -8.33
CA LYS A 520 -14.57 13.56 -9.56
C LYS A 520 -13.38 14.50 -9.34
N GLN A 521 -12.32 13.93 -8.79
CA GLN A 521 -11.10 14.64 -8.44
C GLN A 521 -10.04 14.33 -9.50
N ILE A 522 -9.48 15.37 -10.12
CA ILE A 522 -8.35 15.26 -11.05
C ILE A 522 -7.30 16.27 -10.57
N ASP A 523 -6.09 15.78 -10.35
CA ASP A 523 -4.98 16.54 -9.81
C ASP A 523 -4.24 17.33 -10.90
N CYS A 524 -3.40 18.29 -10.51
CA CYS A 524 -2.52 19.03 -11.42
C CYS A 524 -1.34 18.16 -11.89
N PRO A 525 -0.60 18.49 -12.97
CA PRO A 525 0.56 17.68 -13.39
C PRO A 525 1.66 17.56 -12.31
N TYR A 526 2.40 16.44 -12.29
CA TYR A 526 3.55 16.23 -11.40
C TYR A 526 4.56 17.39 -11.53
N PRO A 527 5.26 17.83 -10.46
CA PRO A 527 5.25 17.34 -9.07
C PRO A 527 4.30 18.12 -8.14
N CYS A 528 3.15 18.57 -8.62
CA CYS A 528 2.38 19.58 -7.88
C CYS A 528 1.76 19.10 -6.55
N ASN A 529 1.58 17.78 -6.36
CA ASN A 529 0.90 17.25 -5.19
C ASN A 529 1.91 16.80 -4.13
N PRO A 530 2.09 17.58 -3.05
CA PRO A 530 3.09 17.28 -2.02
C PRO A 530 2.70 16.12 -1.10
N THR A 531 1.46 15.63 -1.21
CA THR A 531 0.96 14.50 -0.40
C THR A 531 1.14 13.16 -1.10
N CYS A 532 1.75 13.15 -2.29
CA CYS A 532 1.94 11.93 -3.04
C CYS A 532 2.88 10.95 -2.35
N TYR A 533 2.46 9.69 -2.33
CA TYR A 533 3.32 8.55 -2.09
C TYR A 533 3.87 8.08 -3.43
N ASN A 534 5.13 8.38 -3.72
CA ASN A 534 5.79 7.95 -4.95
C ASN A 534 6.62 6.70 -4.69
N ILE A 535 6.56 5.76 -5.62
CA ILE A 535 7.42 4.59 -5.63
C ILE A 535 8.85 5.03 -5.96
N VAL A 536 9.81 4.51 -5.19
CA VAL A 536 11.25 4.70 -5.38
C VAL A 536 11.90 3.32 -5.32
N TRP A 537 12.52 2.89 -6.42
CA TRP A 537 13.28 1.63 -6.52
C TRP A 537 14.78 1.87 -6.63
#